data_AF-A0A3E3J1J5-F1
#
_entry.id   AF-A0A3E3J1J5-F1
#
_cell.length_a   1.000
_cell.length_b   1.000
_cell.length_c   1.000
_cell.angle_alpha   90.00
_cell.angle_beta   90.00
_cell.angle_gamma   90.00
#
_symmetry.space_group_name_H-M   'P 1'
#
loop_
_entity.id
_entity.type
_entity.pdbx_description
1 polymer ?
#
loop_
_entity_poly.entity_id
_entity_poly.type
_entity_poly.pdbx_seq_one_letter_code
_entity_poly.pdbx_strand_id
1 'polypeptide(L)'
;MEFGEKVKKLREEKGMTQQTMADQLYVTRQAVSRWECGARFPDLLTAKKIAQILEVSVDELLSGEELKKSIERDPVLSAPVSNMIQRILYAVASAAYLLMLVFSLYSFYPAQALKGTPARKITAINVITAVGYLINLCALAAGLVFSARNSLSAAKTGAVMSTNYIISSLTFLAVLMDMTIKQNGHMGLSGWLDLFIPVLSAVCILVFFSRRGEKLSPVIIYVTAAVSFIEIAQGFIISLRNMTDLGFAVTSVHLLGKAGLVVLLVYQAYTLDRKRKLL
;
A
#
# COMPACT_ATOMS: atom_id res chain seq x y z
N MET A 1 -21.57 -9.58 -26.58
CA MET A 1 -20.31 -9.32 -27.30
C MET A 1 -19.34 -8.79 -26.26
N GLU A 2 -18.25 -9.52 -26.02
CA GLU A 2 -17.19 -9.01 -25.13
C GLU A 2 -16.40 -7.90 -25.83
N PHE A 3 -15.71 -7.08 -25.06
CA PHE A 3 -14.89 -5.95 -25.51
C PHE A 3 -13.97 -6.32 -26.66
N GLY A 4 -13.26 -7.45 -26.56
CA GLY A 4 -12.31 -7.88 -27.58
C GLY A 4 -12.98 -8.10 -28.94
N GLU A 5 -14.13 -8.76 -28.95
CA GLU A 5 -14.94 -8.97 -30.15
C GLU A 5 -15.47 -7.65 -30.71
N LYS A 6 -15.88 -6.72 -29.83
CA LYS A 6 -16.41 -5.42 -30.22
C LYS A 6 -15.34 -4.52 -30.85
N VAL A 7 -14.15 -4.47 -30.24
CA VAL A 7 -12.97 -3.78 -30.79
C VAL A 7 -12.60 -4.36 -32.15
N LYS A 8 -12.55 -5.69 -32.27
CA LYS A 8 -12.24 -6.36 -33.53
C LYS A 8 -13.23 -5.98 -34.62
N LYS A 9 -14.53 -6.06 -34.32
CA LYS A 9 -15.61 -5.73 -35.26
C LYS A 9 -15.51 -4.27 -35.73
N LEU A 10 -15.45 -3.31 -34.80
CA LEU A 10 -15.36 -1.89 -35.12
C LEU A 10 -14.08 -1.53 -35.89
N ARG A 11 -12.95 -2.19 -35.56
CA ARG A 11 -11.69 -2.03 -36.30
C ARG A 11 -11.85 -2.49 -37.75
N GLU A 12 -12.48 -3.64 -37.96
CA GLU A 12 -12.71 -4.22 -39.29
C GLU A 12 -13.71 -3.39 -40.10
N GLU A 13 -14.74 -2.84 -39.47
CA GLU A 13 -15.69 -1.90 -40.10
C GLU A 13 -14.99 -0.61 -40.59
N LYS A 14 -13.93 -0.18 -39.90
CA LYS A 14 -13.06 0.93 -40.35
C LYS A 14 -11.99 0.53 -41.36
N GLY A 15 -11.92 -0.72 -41.80
CA GLY A 15 -10.89 -1.22 -42.72
C GLY A 15 -9.47 -1.18 -42.15
N MET A 16 -9.31 -1.09 -40.83
CA MET A 16 -8.01 -0.98 -40.19
C MET A 16 -7.42 -2.37 -39.94
N THR A 17 -6.11 -2.53 -40.13
CA THR A 17 -5.40 -3.74 -39.67
C THR A 17 -5.06 -3.63 -38.17
N GLN A 18 -4.78 -4.75 -37.51
CA GLN A 18 -4.26 -4.74 -36.13
C GLN A 18 -2.96 -3.94 -36.02
N GLN A 19 -2.11 -3.94 -37.05
CA GLN A 19 -0.88 -3.18 -37.08
C GLN A 19 -1.18 -1.67 -37.12
N THR A 20 -2.09 -1.25 -38.01
CA THR A 20 -2.49 0.16 -38.15
C THR A 20 -3.05 0.73 -36.84
N MET A 21 -3.89 -0.04 -36.14
CA MET A 21 -4.41 0.39 -34.83
C MET A 21 -3.30 0.44 -33.78
N ALA A 22 -2.38 -0.52 -33.79
CA ALA A 22 -1.25 -0.55 -32.86
C ALA A 22 -0.34 0.69 -33.04
N ASP A 23 -0.07 1.07 -34.29
CA ASP A 23 0.74 2.23 -34.64
C ASP A 23 0.10 3.54 -34.14
N GLN A 24 -1.22 3.71 -34.31
CA GLN A 24 -1.94 4.89 -33.81
C GLN A 24 -1.98 4.96 -32.27
N LEU A 25 -1.95 3.81 -31.61
CA LEU A 25 -1.96 3.72 -30.14
C LEU A 25 -0.56 3.75 -29.51
N TYR A 26 0.50 3.71 -30.32
CA TYR A 26 1.89 3.56 -29.86
C TYR A 26 2.09 2.30 -28.99
N VAL A 27 1.50 1.19 -29.41
CA VAL A 27 1.62 -0.13 -28.75
C VAL A 27 2.08 -1.20 -29.74
N THR A 28 2.36 -2.41 -29.26
CA THR A 28 2.68 -3.53 -30.16
C THR A 28 1.42 -4.15 -30.77
N ARG A 29 1.52 -4.69 -31.98
CA ARG A 29 0.44 -5.48 -32.61
C ARG A 29 -0.03 -6.64 -31.72
N GLN A 30 0.90 -7.25 -30.97
CA GLN A 30 0.58 -8.30 -29.99
C GLN A 30 -0.35 -7.79 -28.87
N ALA A 31 -0.21 -6.53 -28.45
CA ALA A 31 -1.13 -5.95 -27.46
C ALA A 31 -2.56 -5.89 -28.03
N VAL A 32 -2.73 -5.39 -29.25
CA VAL A 32 -4.03 -5.33 -29.95
C VAL A 32 -4.64 -6.72 -30.10
N SER A 33 -3.86 -7.70 -30.56
CA SER A 33 -4.32 -9.09 -30.68
C SER A 33 -4.76 -9.68 -29.34
N ARG A 34 -4.02 -9.42 -28.25
CA ARG A 34 -4.41 -9.89 -26.90
C ARG A 34 -5.70 -9.24 -26.40
N TRP A 35 -5.98 -8.00 -26.81
CA TRP A 35 -7.25 -7.34 -26.49
C TRP A 35 -8.40 -7.96 -27.27
N GLU A 36 -8.24 -8.14 -28.58
CA GLU A 36 -9.28 -8.73 -29.44
C GLU A 36 -9.62 -10.17 -29.07
N CYS A 37 -8.65 -10.95 -28.60
CA CYS A 37 -8.85 -12.32 -28.15
C CYS A 37 -9.28 -12.43 -26.67
N GLY A 38 -9.53 -11.31 -25.96
CA GLY A 38 -9.91 -11.31 -24.54
C GLY A 38 -8.79 -11.72 -23.57
N ALA A 39 -7.60 -12.08 -24.06
CA ALA A 39 -6.46 -12.52 -23.26
C ALA A 39 -5.90 -11.42 -22.33
N ARG A 40 -6.11 -10.15 -22.68
CA ARG A 40 -5.73 -9.00 -21.85
C ARG A 40 -6.73 -7.86 -22.07
N PHE A 41 -6.91 -7.04 -21.04
CA PHE A 41 -7.70 -5.82 -21.13
C PHE A 41 -6.76 -4.59 -21.23
N PRO A 42 -7.04 -3.59 -22.08
CA PRO A 42 -6.26 -2.33 -22.09
C PRO A 42 -6.47 -1.53 -20.79
N ASP A 43 -5.53 -0.65 -20.43
CA ASP A 43 -5.77 0.31 -19.35
C ASP A 43 -6.81 1.36 -19.75
N LEU A 44 -7.30 2.14 -18.79
CA LEU A 44 -8.39 3.09 -19.02
C LEU A 44 -8.05 4.18 -20.05
N LEU A 45 -6.81 4.68 -20.02
CA LEU A 45 -6.36 5.69 -20.99
C LEU A 45 -6.30 5.10 -22.41
N THR A 46 -5.81 3.88 -22.54
CA THR A 46 -5.75 3.16 -23.81
C THR A 46 -7.14 2.80 -24.31
N ALA A 47 -8.04 2.34 -23.44
CA ALA A 47 -9.44 2.09 -23.79
C ALA A 47 -10.14 3.37 -24.30
N LYS A 48 -9.88 4.51 -23.67
CA LYS A 48 -10.38 5.82 -24.14
C LYS A 48 -9.82 6.20 -25.52
N LYS A 49 -8.53 5.97 -25.76
CA LYS A 49 -7.92 6.19 -27.08
C LYS A 49 -8.47 5.24 -28.14
N ILE A 50 -8.72 3.98 -27.78
CA ILE A 50 -9.35 3.00 -28.68
C ILE A 50 -10.76 3.50 -29.06
N ALA A 51 -11.56 3.96 -28.10
CA ALA A 51 -12.88 4.53 -28.37
C ALA A 51 -12.79 5.74 -29.32
N GLN A 52 -11.81 6.63 -29.12
CA GLN A 52 -11.56 7.75 -30.02
C GLN A 52 -11.18 7.32 -31.44
N ILE A 53 -10.24 6.39 -31.59
CA ILE A 53 -9.81 5.85 -32.90
C ILE A 53 -10.98 5.17 -33.62
N LEU A 54 -11.83 4.47 -32.87
CA LEU A 54 -13.01 3.79 -33.39
C LEU A 54 -14.23 4.71 -33.55
N GLU A 55 -14.13 5.98 -33.16
CA GLU A 55 -15.22 6.98 -33.19
C GLU A 55 -16.51 6.52 -32.48
N VAL A 56 -16.36 5.81 -31.37
CA VAL A 56 -17.48 5.38 -30.51
C VAL A 56 -17.33 6.00 -29.12
N SER A 57 -18.42 6.05 -28.37
CA SER A 57 -18.34 6.44 -26.96
C SER A 57 -17.65 5.35 -26.12
N VAL A 58 -17.04 5.73 -24.99
CA VAL A 58 -16.42 4.76 -24.07
C VAL A 58 -17.47 3.79 -23.50
N ASP A 59 -18.68 4.28 -23.25
CA ASP A 59 -19.83 3.48 -22.78
C ASP A 59 -20.35 2.52 -23.86
N GLU A 60 -20.22 2.91 -25.12
CA GLU A 60 -20.52 2.04 -26.24
C GLU A 60 -19.42 0.98 -26.43
N LEU A 61 -18.15 1.32 -26.23
CA LEU A 61 -17.06 0.36 -26.38
C LEU A 61 -16.96 -0.64 -25.23
N LEU A 62 -17.26 -0.22 -24.00
CA LEU A 62 -17.10 -1.01 -22.78
C LEU A 62 -18.45 -1.35 -22.17
N SER A 63 -18.70 -2.64 -21.92
CA SER A 63 -19.79 -2.99 -21.00
C SER A 63 -19.48 -2.48 -19.58
N GLY A 64 -20.52 -2.25 -18.77
CA GLY A 64 -20.35 -1.73 -17.40
C GLY A 64 -19.45 -2.61 -16.51
N GLU A 65 -19.30 -3.90 -16.80
CA GLU A 65 -18.35 -4.79 -16.10
C GLU A 65 -16.91 -4.68 -16.60
N GLU A 66 -16.72 -4.43 -17.90
CA GLU A 66 -15.40 -4.29 -18.52
C GLU A 66 -14.76 -2.93 -18.19
N LEU A 67 -15.58 -1.89 -18.14
CA LEU A 67 -15.19 -0.59 -17.60
C LEU A 67 -14.69 -0.74 -16.16
N LYS A 68 -15.40 -1.51 -15.31
CA LYS A 68 -14.94 -1.82 -13.95
C LYS A 68 -13.57 -2.52 -13.97
N LYS A 69 -13.38 -3.59 -14.75
CA LYS A 69 -12.10 -4.33 -14.83
C LYS A 69 -10.91 -3.48 -15.31
N SER A 70 -11.14 -2.50 -16.20
CA SER A 70 -10.08 -1.57 -16.65
C SER A 70 -9.68 -0.58 -15.57
N ILE A 71 -10.67 0.01 -14.88
CA ILE A 71 -10.47 0.92 -13.75
C ILE A 71 -9.74 0.20 -12.61
N GLU A 72 -10.05 -1.08 -12.38
CA GLU A 72 -9.41 -1.90 -11.36
C GLU A 72 -7.91 -2.12 -11.54
N ARG A 73 -7.47 -2.14 -12.80
CA ARG A 73 -6.08 -2.39 -13.15
C ARG A 73 -5.28 -1.09 -13.31
N ASP A 74 -5.95 0.06 -13.35
CA ASP A 74 -5.30 1.35 -13.46
C ASP A 74 -4.45 1.62 -12.21
N PRO A 75 -3.13 1.83 -12.36
CA PRO A 75 -2.30 2.18 -11.23
C PRO A 75 -2.68 3.56 -10.70
N VAL A 76 -2.63 3.75 -9.38
CA VAL A 76 -2.96 5.04 -8.75
C VAL A 76 -2.05 6.15 -9.32
N LEU A 77 -0.74 5.88 -9.33
CA LEU A 77 0.26 6.73 -9.96
C LEU A 77 0.63 6.18 -11.34
N SER A 78 0.36 6.93 -12.40
CA SER A 78 0.69 6.57 -13.78
C SER A 78 1.86 7.38 -14.37
N ALA A 79 2.20 8.53 -13.80
CA ALA A 79 3.30 9.36 -14.27
C ALA A 79 4.67 8.72 -13.94
N PRO A 80 5.64 8.73 -14.87
CA PRO A 80 6.96 8.11 -14.67
C PRO A 80 7.70 8.60 -13.42
N VAL A 81 7.72 9.93 -13.19
CA VAL A 81 8.39 10.54 -12.02
C VAL A 81 7.72 10.12 -10.71
N SER A 82 6.39 10.22 -10.63
CA SER A 82 5.63 9.81 -9.45
C SER A 82 5.83 8.33 -9.11
N ASN A 83 5.88 7.48 -10.14
CA ASN A 83 6.12 6.05 -9.97
C ASN A 83 7.57 5.76 -9.54
N MET A 84 8.55 6.53 -10.01
CA MET A 84 9.94 6.41 -9.53
C MET A 84 10.04 6.76 -8.04
N ILE A 85 9.42 7.87 -7.60
CA ILE A 85 9.37 8.26 -6.18
C ILE A 85 8.69 7.16 -5.35
N GLN A 86 7.58 6.61 -5.82
CA GLN A 86 6.89 5.50 -5.16
C GLN A 86 7.81 4.29 -4.94
N ARG A 87 8.59 3.90 -5.96
CA ARG A 87 9.56 2.79 -5.85
C ARG A 87 10.64 3.09 -4.82
N ILE A 88 11.20 4.29 -4.82
CA ILE A 88 12.23 4.72 -3.87
C ILE A 88 11.67 4.65 -2.44
N LEU A 89 10.48 5.19 -2.20
CA LEU A 89 9.86 5.19 -0.87
C LEU A 89 9.56 3.78 -0.36
N TYR A 90 9.04 2.88 -1.22
CA TYR A 90 8.88 1.47 -0.82
C TYR A 90 10.22 0.77 -0.56
N ALA A 91 11.26 1.05 -1.35
CA ALA A 91 12.58 0.46 -1.15
C ALA A 91 13.23 0.93 0.17
N VAL A 92 13.22 2.24 0.44
CA VAL A 92 13.75 2.82 1.69
C VAL A 92 12.99 2.28 2.90
N ALA A 93 11.65 2.25 2.84
CA ALA A 93 10.87 1.70 3.93
C ALA A 93 11.14 0.20 4.13
N SER A 94 11.23 -0.59 3.05
CA SER A 94 11.57 -2.02 3.14
C SER A 94 12.94 -2.22 3.80
N ALA A 95 13.95 -1.45 3.42
CA ALA A 95 15.28 -1.50 4.04
C ALA A 95 15.22 -1.15 5.53
N ALA A 96 14.42 -0.14 5.92
CA ALA A 96 14.24 0.24 7.31
C ALA A 96 13.56 -0.87 8.14
N TYR A 97 12.51 -1.51 7.61
CA TYR A 97 11.86 -2.66 8.27
C TYR A 97 12.76 -3.90 8.32
N LEU A 98 13.59 -4.12 7.31
CA LEU A 98 14.61 -5.18 7.34
C LEU A 98 15.62 -4.93 8.47
N LEU A 99 16.09 -3.69 8.62
CA LEU A 99 16.99 -3.31 9.71
C LEU A 99 16.35 -3.53 11.08
N MET A 100 15.08 -3.12 11.25
CA MET A 100 14.30 -3.38 12.47
C MET A 100 14.13 -4.88 12.75
N LEU A 101 13.89 -5.68 11.71
CA LEU A 101 13.77 -7.12 11.84
C LEU A 101 15.09 -7.75 12.30
N VAL A 102 16.22 -7.40 11.69
CA VAL A 102 17.55 -7.90 12.08
C VAL A 102 17.85 -7.55 13.54
N PHE A 103 17.59 -6.30 13.95
CA PHE A 103 17.79 -5.87 15.33
C PHE A 103 16.84 -6.57 16.31
N SER A 104 15.58 -6.76 15.93
CA SER A 104 14.61 -7.53 16.71
C SER A 104 15.04 -9.00 16.87
N LEU A 105 15.61 -9.61 15.83
CA LEU A 105 16.13 -10.98 15.89
C LEU A 105 17.35 -11.11 16.84
N TYR A 106 18.17 -10.05 16.95
CA TYR A 106 19.26 -10.02 17.93
C TYR A 106 18.75 -10.16 19.37
N SER A 107 17.54 -9.66 19.67
CA SER A 107 16.92 -9.81 21.00
C SER A 107 16.63 -11.28 21.40
N PHE A 108 16.65 -12.21 20.45
CA PHE A 108 16.50 -13.64 20.70
C PHE A 108 17.82 -14.34 20.98
N TYR A 109 18.96 -13.71 20.72
CA TYR A 109 20.25 -14.31 21.01
C TYR A 109 20.35 -14.50 22.54
N PRO A 110 20.42 -15.74 23.03
CA PRO A 110 20.47 -16.01 24.45
C PRO A 110 21.83 -15.56 24.94
N ALA A 111 21.93 -14.35 25.47
CA ALA A 111 23.14 -13.95 26.16
C ALA A 111 23.38 -15.01 27.25
N GLN A 112 24.54 -15.65 27.29
CA GLN A 112 24.85 -16.68 28.30
C GLN A 112 25.14 -16.07 29.70
N ALA A 113 24.85 -14.77 29.95
CA ALA A 113 25.46 -13.97 31.03
C ALA A 113 24.54 -13.22 32.07
N LEU A 114 23.31 -13.65 32.35
CA LEU A 114 22.40 -13.14 33.40
C LEU A 114 21.76 -14.36 34.05
N LYS A 115 22.55 -14.99 34.92
CA LYS A 115 22.02 -15.87 35.95
C LYS A 115 21.18 -15.01 36.90
N GLY A 116 19.95 -15.40 37.16
CA GLY A 116 19.23 -14.98 38.38
C GLY A 116 18.21 -13.84 38.30
N THR A 117 17.78 -13.35 37.12
CA THR A 117 16.62 -12.44 37.04
C THR A 117 15.40 -13.11 36.38
N PRO A 118 14.16 -12.82 36.81
CA PRO A 118 12.94 -13.41 36.22
C PRO A 118 12.69 -13.01 34.76
N ALA A 119 13.49 -12.08 34.21
CA ALA A 119 13.26 -11.38 32.95
C ALA A 119 14.06 -11.94 31.77
N ARG A 120 14.39 -13.25 31.76
CA ARG A 120 15.26 -13.83 30.73
C ARG A 120 14.73 -15.11 30.09
N LYS A 121 13.50 -15.06 29.60
CA LYS A 121 12.96 -16.02 28.61
C LYS A 121 12.45 -15.20 27.43
N ILE A 122 12.63 -15.72 26.21
CA ILE A 122 12.02 -15.18 25.00
C ILE A 122 10.54 -14.89 25.32
N THR A 123 10.16 -13.61 25.30
CA THR A 123 8.78 -13.21 25.60
C THR A 123 7.94 -13.32 24.33
N ALA A 124 6.65 -13.61 24.49
CA ALA A 124 5.70 -13.59 23.37
C ALA A 124 5.74 -12.24 22.62
N ILE A 125 6.01 -11.14 23.34
CA ILE A 125 6.15 -9.80 22.78
C ILE A 125 7.31 -9.72 21.77
N ASN A 126 8.47 -10.29 22.08
CA ASN A 126 9.61 -10.28 21.14
C ASN A 126 9.27 -11.05 19.85
N VAL A 127 8.64 -12.22 19.98
CA VAL A 127 8.18 -13.04 18.84
C VAL A 127 7.20 -12.26 17.96
N ILE A 128 6.17 -11.67 18.59
CA ILE A 128 5.12 -10.93 17.88
C ILE A 128 5.70 -9.69 17.20
N THR A 129 6.65 -9.02 17.83
CA THR A 129 7.33 -7.84 17.26
C THR A 129 8.15 -8.22 16.02
N ALA A 130 8.94 -9.30 16.09
CA ALA A 130 9.73 -9.78 14.95
C ALA A 130 8.82 -10.24 13.78
N VAL A 131 7.76 -10.99 14.09
CA VAL A 131 6.75 -11.39 13.09
C VAL A 131 6.08 -10.16 12.47
N GLY A 132 5.76 -9.15 13.28
CA GLY A 132 5.20 -7.89 12.81
C GLY A 132 6.12 -7.14 11.84
N TYR A 133 7.42 -7.06 12.13
CA TYR A 133 8.39 -6.48 11.21
C TYR A 133 8.54 -7.31 9.92
N LEU A 134 8.52 -8.63 10.02
CA LEU A 134 8.56 -9.52 8.86
C LEU A 134 7.33 -9.34 7.95
N ILE A 135 6.13 -9.27 8.51
CA ILE A 135 4.90 -9.07 7.72
C ILE A 135 4.94 -7.70 7.02
N ASN A 136 5.35 -6.64 7.71
CA ASN A 136 5.51 -5.33 7.10
C ASN A 136 6.56 -5.32 5.99
N LEU A 137 7.70 -5.97 6.21
CA LEU A 137 8.74 -6.12 5.19
C LEU A 137 8.18 -6.82 3.93
N CYS A 138 7.46 -7.92 4.11
CA CYS A 138 6.83 -8.65 3.01
C CYS A 138 5.80 -7.78 2.26
N ALA A 139 4.96 -7.04 2.98
CA ALA A 139 3.97 -6.15 2.37
C ALA A 139 4.62 -5.01 1.58
N LEU A 140 5.67 -4.40 2.11
CA LEU A 140 6.40 -3.32 1.43
C LEU A 140 7.20 -3.85 0.23
N ALA A 141 7.80 -5.05 0.34
CA ALA A 141 8.44 -5.72 -0.79
C ALA A 141 7.44 -6.04 -1.90
N ALA A 142 6.23 -6.50 -1.55
CA ALA A 142 5.15 -6.68 -2.51
C ALA A 142 4.74 -5.35 -3.16
N GLY A 143 4.60 -4.27 -2.37
CA GLY A 143 4.36 -2.91 -2.86
C GLY A 143 5.43 -2.44 -3.86
N LEU A 144 6.71 -2.67 -3.55
CA LEU A 144 7.85 -2.37 -4.42
C LEU A 144 7.76 -3.15 -5.74
N VAL A 145 7.49 -4.46 -5.69
CA VAL A 145 7.35 -5.31 -6.89
C VAL A 145 6.17 -4.84 -7.74
N PHE A 146 5.02 -4.54 -7.13
CA PHE A 146 3.86 -4.04 -7.87
C PHE A 146 4.12 -2.66 -8.50
N SER A 147 4.87 -1.79 -7.81
CA SER A 147 5.31 -0.50 -8.34
C SER A 147 6.31 -0.65 -9.49
N ALA A 148 7.24 -1.61 -9.39
CA ALA A 148 8.19 -1.92 -10.45
C ALA A 148 7.48 -2.44 -11.72
N ARG A 149 6.40 -3.21 -11.54
CA ARG A 149 5.57 -3.77 -12.61
C ARG A 149 4.45 -2.83 -13.09
N ASN A 150 4.35 -1.60 -12.59
CA ASN A 150 3.29 -0.63 -12.91
C ASN A 150 1.87 -1.21 -12.72
N SER A 151 1.69 -2.04 -11.70
CA SER A 151 0.47 -2.82 -11.47
C SER A 151 -0.17 -2.54 -10.10
N LEU A 152 0.27 -1.46 -9.44
CA LEU A 152 -0.19 -1.06 -8.12
C LEU A 152 -1.51 -0.28 -8.23
N SER A 153 -2.62 -1.02 -8.29
CA SER A 153 -3.97 -0.47 -8.27
C SER A 153 -4.37 0.03 -6.87
N ALA A 154 -5.44 0.81 -6.79
CA ALA A 154 -5.92 1.39 -5.53
C ALA A 154 -6.11 0.35 -4.42
N ALA A 155 -6.76 -0.77 -4.71
CA ALA A 155 -6.98 -1.84 -3.74
C ALA A 155 -5.66 -2.43 -3.21
N LYS A 156 -4.66 -2.63 -4.08
CA LYS A 156 -3.32 -3.10 -3.68
C LYS A 156 -2.60 -2.07 -2.83
N THR A 157 -2.70 -0.79 -3.18
CA THR A 157 -2.17 0.31 -2.37
C THR A 157 -2.77 0.30 -0.97
N GLY A 158 -4.10 0.21 -0.86
CA GLY A 158 -4.80 0.14 0.42
C GLY A 158 -4.35 -1.04 1.29
N ALA A 159 -4.23 -2.23 0.69
CA ALA A 159 -3.77 -3.43 1.38
C ALA A 159 -2.33 -3.28 1.91
N VAL A 160 -1.41 -2.80 1.06
CA VAL A 160 0.00 -2.60 1.47
C VAL A 160 0.10 -1.55 2.59
N MET A 161 -0.54 -0.40 2.43
CA MET A 161 -0.42 0.71 3.38
C MET A 161 -1.11 0.44 4.73
N SER A 162 -2.26 -0.26 4.73
CA SER A 162 -2.96 -0.62 5.96
C SER A 162 -2.24 -1.68 6.79
N THR A 163 -1.34 -2.48 6.18
CA THR A 163 -0.63 -3.57 6.87
C THR A 163 0.11 -3.09 8.12
N ASN A 164 0.82 -1.96 8.05
CA ASN A 164 1.53 -1.42 9.22
C ASN A 164 0.59 -1.11 10.39
N TYR A 165 -0.57 -0.53 10.12
CA TYR A 165 -1.56 -0.20 11.14
C TYR A 165 -2.23 -1.44 11.74
N ILE A 166 -2.49 -2.46 10.91
CA ILE A 166 -2.99 -3.77 11.37
C ILE A 166 -1.96 -4.43 12.30
N ILE A 167 -0.69 -4.44 11.90
CA ILE A 167 0.38 -5.02 12.72
C ILE A 167 0.58 -4.24 14.03
N SER A 168 0.53 -2.90 14.02
CA SER A 168 0.56 -2.11 15.24
C SER A 168 -0.57 -2.50 16.19
N SER A 169 -1.80 -2.68 15.66
CA SER A 169 -2.96 -3.12 16.45
C SER A 169 -2.75 -4.50 17.08
N LEU A 170 -2.25 -5.47 16.31
CA LEU A 170 -1.97 -6.82 16.79
C LEU A 170 -0.84 -6.85 17.84
N THR A 171 0.18 -6.04 17.64
CA THR A 171 1.30 -5.90 18.59
C THR A 171 0.80 -5.32 19.91
N PHE A 172 -0.12 -4.34 19.86
CA PHE A 172 -0.72 -3.79 21.04
C PHE A 172 -1.62 -4.78 21.80
N LEU A 173 -2.44 -5.55 21.07
CA LEU A 173 -3.24 -6.63 21.67
C LEU A 173 -2.37 -7.67 22.40
N ALA A 174 -1.17 -7.95 21.88
CA ALA A 174 -0.21 -8.83 22.55
C ALA A 174 0.30 -8.25 23.87
N VAL A 175 0.59 -6.95 23.91
CA VAL A 175 0.98 -6.23 25.14
C VAL A 175 -0.17 -6.27 26.15
N LEU A 176 -1.41 -6.07 25.70
CA LEU A 176 -2.61 -6.17 26.55
C LEU A 176 -2.78 -7.55 27.19
N MET A 177 -2.63 -8.61 26.40
CA MET A 177 -2.68 -9.98 26.91
C MET A 177 -1.58 -10.23 27.94
N ASP A 178 -0.36 -9.77 27.69
CA ASP A 178 0.76 -9.89 28.63
C ASP A 178 0.49 -9.15 29.95
N MET A 179 -0.09 -7.94 29.91
CA MET A 179 -0.48 -7.18 31.11
C MET A 179 -1.56 -7.91 31.92
N THR A 180 -2.55 -8.50 31.25
CA THR A 180 -3.65 -9.22 31.91
C THR A 180 -3.16 -10.52 32.54
N ILE A 181 -2.31 -11.28 31.84
CA ILE A 181 -1.74 -12.53 32.35
C ILE A 181 -0.81 -12.27 33.54
N LYS A 182 0.01 -11.21 33.49
CA LYS A 182 0.94 -10.86 34.57
C LYS A 182 0.29 -10.10 35.73
N GLN A 183 -1.01 -9.78 35.64
CA GLN A 183 -1.73 -8.91 36.59
C GLN A 183 -0.99 -7.59 36.90
N ASN A 184 -0.22 -7.07 35.94
CA ASN A 184 0.60 -5.89 36.13
C ASN A 184 -0.01 -4.70 35.37
N GLY A 185 -0.74 -3.87 36.12
CA GLY A 185 -1.13 -2.52 35.69
C GLY A 185 -2.55 -2.38 35.13
N HIS A 186 -3.05 -1.14 35.18
CA HIS A 186 -4.29 -0.72 34.52
C HIS A 186 -3.96 0.10 33.28
N MET A 187 -4.76 -0.07 32.23
CA MET A 187 -4.58 0.68 30.99
C MET A 187 -5.17 2.10 31.15
N GLY A 188 -4.30 3.10 31.13
CA GLY A 188 -4.72 4.50 31.04
C GLY A 188 -5.27 4.86 29.65
N LEU A 189 -5.78 6.08 29.52
CA LEU A 189 -6.36 6.58 28.26
C LEU A 189 -5.39 6.48 27.07
N SER A 190 -4.09 6.73 27.28
CA SER A 190 -3.07 6.62 26.23
C SER A 190 -2.98 5.21 25.64
N GLY A 191 -3.03 4.17 26.48
CA GLY A 191 -3.03 2.80 25.99
C GLY A 191 -4.29 2.47 25.19
N TRP A 192 -5.46 2.93 25.62
CA TRP A 192 -6.67 2.74 24.83
C TRP A 192 -6.59 3.42 23.46
N LEU A 193 -5.97 4.60 23.38
CA LEU A 193 -5.74 5.27 22.10
C LEU A 193 -4.77 4.49 21.20
N ASP A 194 -3.69 3.92 21.76
CA ASP A 194 -2.74 3.07 21.02
C ASP A 194 -3.38 1.80 20.44
N LEU A 195 -4.49 1.32 21.01
CA LEU A 195 -5.29 0.23 20.44
C LEU A 195 -6.18 0.71 19.30
N PHE A 196 -6.98 1.75 19.53
CA PHE A 196 -8.07 2.12 18.62
C PHE A 196 -7.60 2.92 17.41
N ILE A 197 -6.58 3.78 17.57
CA ILE A 197 -6.11 4.64 16.49
C ILE A 197 -5.57 3.84 15.30
N PRO A 198 -4.71 2.81 15.48
CA PRO A 198 -4.23 2.03 14.34
C PRO A 198 -5.33 1.21 13.68
N VAL A 199 -6.28 0.66 14.46
CA VAL A 199 -7.43 -0.07 13.90
C VAL A 199 -8.28 0.86 13.03
N LEU A 200 -8.62 2.04 13.54
CA LEU A 200 -9.41 3.04 12.79
C LEU A 200 -8.67 3.49 11.53
N SER A 201 -7.36 3.73 11.64
CA SER A 201 -6.49 4.11 10.52
C SER A 201 -6.46 3.04 9.44
N ALA A 202 -6.31 1.76 9.81
CA ALA A 202 -6.35 0.64 8.88
C ALA A 202 -7.70 0.57 8.13
N VAL A 203 -8.81 0.73 8.86
CA VAL A 203 -10.16 0.75 8.29
C VAL A 203 -10.33 1.93 7.34
N CYS A 204 -9.93 3.15 7.73
CA CYS A 204 -10.02 4.33 6.88
C CYS A 204 -9.23 4.15 5.57
N ILE A 205 -8.01 3.62 5.64
CA ILE A 205 -7.18 3.32 4.46
C ILE A 205 -7.86 2.27 3.58
N LEU A 206 -8.27 1.13 4.15
CA LEU A 206 -8.91 0.07 3.39
C LEU A 206 -10.20 0.53 2.74
N VAL A 207 -11.07 1.24 3.47
CA VAL A 207 -12.34 1.75 2.96
C VAL A 207 -12.10 2.76 1.83
N PHE A 208 -11.19 3.72 2.01
CA PHE A 208 -10.92 4.74 0.98
C PHE A 208 -10.37 4.14 -0.33
N PHE A 209 -9.43 3.21 -0.22
CA PHE A 209 -8.75 2.61 -1.37
C PHE A 209 -9.52 1.43 -1.99
N SER A 210 -10.43 0.79 -1.25
CA SER A 210 -11.22 -0.36 -1.72
C SER A 210 -12.63 0.01 -2.18
N ARG A 211 -13.27 1.04 -1.61
CA ARG A 211 -14.59 1.50 -2.10
C ARG A 211 -14.46 2.14 -3.48
N ARG A 212 -15.40 1.79 -4.35
CA ARG A 212 -15.48 2.26 -5.74
C ARG A 212 -16.81 2.99 -5.94
N GLY A 213 -16.79 4.10 -6.68
CA GLY A 213 -18.00 4.85 -7.06
C GLY A 213 -18.51 5.87 -6.04
N GLU A 214 -18.34 5.64 -4.73
CA GLU A 214 -18.69 6.63 -3.71
C GLU A 214 -17.59 7.68 -3.53
N LYS A 215 -17.98 8.97 -3.53
CA LYS A 215 -17.09 10.12 -3.30
C LYS A 215 -16.70 10.21 -1.82
N LEU A 216 -15.95 9.23 -1.33
CA LEU A 216 -15.31 9.35 -0.03
C LEU A 216 -14.24 10.43 -0.10
N SER A 217 -14.39 11.42 0.77
CA SER A 217 -13.45 12.54 0.86
C SER A 217 -12.06 12.04 1.27
N PRO A 218 -10.97 12.50 0.62
CA PRO A 218 -9.60 12.14 1.02
C PRO A 218 -9.22 12.69 2.40
N VAL A 219 -10.05 13.57 2.98
CA VAL A 219 -9.87 14.13 4.33
C VAL A 219 -9.67 13.03 5.38
N ILE A 220 -10.35 11.88 5.26
CA ILE A 220 -10.16 10.78 6.22
C ILE A 220 -8.72 10.25 6.22
N ILE A 221 -8.07 10.23 5.05
CA ILE A 221 -6.67 9.80 4.93
C ILE A 221 -5.73 10.89 5.44
N TYR A 222 -6.07 12.17 5.27
CA TYR A 222 -5.28 13.28 5.80
C TYR A 222 -5.31 13.29 7.33
N VAL A 223 -6.45 12.98 7.95
CA VAL A 223 -6.56 12.81 9.41
C VAL A 223 -5.70 11.63 9.87
N THR A 224 -5.80 10.47 9.23
CA THR A 224 -4.93 9.31 9.52
C THR A 224 -3.45 9.67 9.41
N ALA A 225 -3.06 10.42 8.38
CA ALA A 225 -1.69 10.86 8.18
C ALA A 225 -1.22 11.82 9.29
N ALA A 226 -2.05 12.79 9.68
CA ALA A 226 -1.74 13.72 10.75
C ALA A 226 -1.51 12.99 12.08
N VAL A 227 -2.37 12.03 12.42
CA VAL A 227 -2.20 11.20 13.61
C VAL A 227 -0.92 10.37 13.52
N SER A 228 -0.63 9.79 12.35
CA SER A 228 0.61 9.02 12.15
C SER A 228 1.87 9.88 12.32
N PHE A 229 1.84 11.15 11.91
CA PHE A 229 2.97 12.07 12.15
C PHE A 229 3.14 12.40 13.63
N ILE A 230 2.05 12.52 14.39
CA ILE A 230 2.10 12.70 15.85
C ILE A 230 2.75 11.47 16.50
N GLU A 231 2.34 10.26 16.12
CA GLU A 231 2.93 9.00 16.63
C GLU A 231 4.43 8.91 16.29
N ILE A 232 4.81 9.29 15.06
CA ILE A 232 6.22 9.31 14.63
C ILE A 232 7.03 10.31 15.48
N ALA A 233 6.49 11.50 15.71
CA ALA A 233 7.15 12.53 16.52
C ALA A 233 7.29 12.08 17.98
N GLN A 234 6.23 11.50 18.58
CA GLN A 234 6.29 10.92 19.91
C GLN A 234 7.32 9.79 20.00
N GLY A 235 7.33 8.88 19.04
CA GLY A 235 8.31 7.79 18.95
C GLY A 235 9.75 8.30 18.86
N PHE A 236 9.97 9.40 18.12
CA PHE A 236 11.29 10.03 18.03
C PHE A 236 11.72 10.66 19.36
N ILE A 237 10.83 11.39 20.05
CA ILE A 237 11.10 11.99 21.36
C ILE A 237 11.40 10.90 22.40
N ILE A 238 10.66 9.80 22.41
CA ILE A 238 10.91 8.66 23.31
C ILE A 238 12.28 8.04 23.02
N SER A 239 12.64 7.90 21.74
CA SER A 239 13.92 7.35 21.32
C SER A 239 15.09 8.22 21.77
N LEU A 240 14.95 9.56 21.68
CA LEU A 240 15.96 10.52 22.16
C LEU A 240 16.23 10.39 23.66
N ARG A 241 15.21 10.06 24.46
CA ARG A 241 15.34 10.01 25.93
C ARG A 241 15.88 8.68 26.45
N ASN A 242 15.55 7.58 25.77
CA ASN A 242 15.60 6.25 26.37
C ASN A 242 16.50 5.24 25.64
N MET A 243 17.14 5.61 24.52
CA MET A 243 17.91 4.66 23.71
C MET A 243 19.42 4.96 23.69
N THR A 244 20.20 3.91 23.53
CA THR A 244 21.63 3.98 23.22
C THR A 244 21.86 4.41 21.77
N ASP A 245 23.07 4.86 21.43
CA ASP A 245 23.40 5.41 20.09
C ASP A 245 22.95 4.51 18.93
N LEU A 246 23.20 3.20 19.02
CA LEU A 246 22.81 2.26 17.97
C LEU A 246 21.29 2.04 17.91
N GLY A 247 20.62 1.88 19.05
CA GLY A 247 19.17 1.70 19.11
C GLY A 247 18.43 2.95 18.63
N PHE A 248 18.94 4.12 18.98
CA PHE A 248 18.45 5.42 18.52
C PHE A 248 18.60 5.55 17.00
N ALA A 249 19.77 5.22 16.44
CA ALA A 249 20.01 5.29 15.00
C ALA A 249 19.06 4.38 14.21
N VAL A 250 18.94 3.11 14.61
CA VAL A 250 18.05 2.13 13.97
C VAL A 250 16.59 2.57 14.02
N THR A 251 16.14 3.05 15.19
CA THR A 251 14.76 3.53 15.36
C THR A 251 14.50 4.80 14.55
N SER A 252 15.47 5.70 14.44
CA SER A 252 15.35 6.92 13.65
C SER A 252 15.19 6.63 12.15
N VAL A 253 15.98 5.68 11.61
CA VAL A 253 15.85 5.23 10.21
C VAL A 253 14.46 4.63 9.95
N HIS A 254 13.95 3.83 10.89
CA HIS A 254 12.59 3.28 10.83
C HIS A 254 11.51 4.36 10.83
N LEU A 255 11.61 5.35 11.72
CA LEU A 255 10.66 6.46 11.80
C LEU A 255 10.67 7.31 10.53
N LEU A 256 11.84 7.56 9.94
CA LEU A 256 11.98 8.24 8.65
C LEU A 256 11.33 7.44 7.52
N GLY A 257 11.54 6.13 7.48
CA GLY A 257 10.88 5.23 6.52
C GLY A 257 9.34 5.28 6.64
N LYS A 258 8.83 5.25 7.87
CA LYS A 258 7.39 5.42 8.15
C LYS A 258 6.87 6.79 7.68
N ALA A 259 7.58 7.87 7.97
CA ALA A 259 7.21 9.22 7.54
C ALA A 259 7.10 9.30 6.00
N GLY A 260 8.07 8.72 5.28
CA GLY A 260 8.03 8.65 3.82
C GLY A 260 6.81 7.90 3.27
N LEU A 261 6.40 6.80 3.92
CA LEU A 261 5.18 6.08 3.55
C LEU A 261 3.91 6.88 3.84
N VAL A 262 3.85 7.63 4.94
CA VAL A 262 2.71 8.51 5.25
C VAL A 262 2.57 9.61 4.20
N VAL A 263 3.67 10.22 3.77
CA VAL A 263 3.67 11.20 2.67
C VAL A 263 3.16 10.55 1.37
N LEU A 264 3.65 9.35 1.05
CA LEU A 264 3.21 8.59 -0.12
C LEU A 264 1.71 8.27 -0.07
N LEU A 265 1.19 7.88 1.10
CA LEU A 265 -0.22 7.60 1.33
C LEU A 265 -1.09 8.83 1.03
N VAL A 266 -0.71 10.00 1.54
CA VAL A 266 -1.40 11.28 1.28
C VAL A 266 -1.41 11.60 -0.21
N TYR A 267 -0.25 11.47 -0.87
CA TYR A 267 -0.13 11.75 -2.30
C TYR A 267 -0.94 10.79 -3.17
N GLN A 268 -0.93 9.50 -2.84
CA GLN A 268 -1.75 8.48 -3.51
C GLN A 268 -3.25 8.73 -3.28
N ALA A 269 -3.65 9.18 -2.09
CA ALA A 269 -5.04 9.52 -1.81
C ALA A 269 -5.52 10.74 -2.61
N TYR A 270 -4.70 11.80 -2.67
CA TYR A 270 -4.97 12.99 -3.47
C TYR A 270 -5.10 12.67 -4.96
N THR A 271 -4.14 11.92 -5.50
CA THR A 271 -4.14 11.54 -6.93
C THR A 271 -5.32 10.65 -7.28
N LEU A 272 -5.68 9.70 -6.41
CA LEU A 272 -6.85 8.84 -6.59
C LEU A 272 -8.17 9.64 -6.56
N ASP A 273 -8.34 10.57 -5.62
CA ASP A 273 -9.51 11.45 -5.54
C ASP A 273 -9.64 12.32 -6.80
N ARG A 274 -8.54 12.91 -7.26
CA ARG A 274 -8.52 13.70 -8.49
C ARG A 274 -8.90 12.86 -9.70
N LYS A 275 -8.39 11.62 -9.82
CA LYS A 275 -8.79 10.69 -10.89
C LYS A 275 -10.28 10.36 -10.84
N ARG A 276 -10.83 10.09 -9.64
CA ARG A 276 -12.27 9.80 -9.44
C ARG A 276 -13.18 10.97 -9.80
N LYS A 277 -12.70 12.22 -9.71
CA LYS A 277 -13.47 13.42 -10.11
C LYS A 277 -13.45 13.70 -11.62
N LEU A 278 -12.51 13.09 -12.36
CA LEU A 278 -12.39 13.24 -13.81
C LEU A 278 -13.20 12.19 -14.58
N LEU A 279 -13.68 11.16 -13.88
CA LEU A 279 -14.62 10.14 -14.36
C LEU A 279 -16.05 10.56 -14.00
#